data_AF-A0A7L3WHI2-F1
#
_entry.id   AF-A0A7L3WHI2-F1
#
_cell.length_a   1.000
_cell.length_b   1.000
_cell.length_c   1.000
_cell.angle_alpha   90.00
_cell.angle_beta   90.00
_cell.angle_gamma   90.00
#
_symmetry.space_group_name_H-M   'P 1'
#
loop_
_entity.id
_entity.type
_entity.pdbx_description
1 polymer ?
#
loop_
_entity_poly.entity_id
_entity_poly.type
_entity_poly.pdbx_seq_one_letter_code
_entity_poly.pdbx_strand_id
1 'polypeptide(L)'
;WSVQENTITYHLLVFLQPPLGHSFSLEPDTEGQWPAKPSSIRVLLECMCLREQLLGGRQCFLHHPDSKLARNQGSNILHTLCTDSFLDMEKIICWAQVLVRSAWQLLPESHHCQLTVLPSSQSCRFQLTTTSRINICTEMIFVV
;
A
#
# COMPACT_ATOMS: atom_id res chain seq x y z
N TRP A 1 8.37 12.37 -37.18
CA TRP A 1 8.19 10.93 -37.01
C TRP A 1 9.44 10.40 -36.31
N SER A 2 9.37 10.16 -35.00
CA SER A 2 10.45 9.53 -34.23
C SER A 2 9.89 8.26 -33.59
N VAL A 3 10.44 7.12 -33.99
CA VAL A 3 10.11 5.81 -33.42
C VAL A 3 10.74 5.73 -32.03
N GLN A 4 9.94 5.94 -30.99
CA GLN A 4 10.31 5.58 -29.62
C GLN A 4 9.14 4.84 -28.93
N GLU A 5 8.49 3.92 -29.65
CA GLU A 5 7.20 3.34 -29.25
C GLU A 5 7.21 1.80 -29.24
N ASN A 6 8.20 1.18 -28.61
CA ASN A 6 8.09 -0.22 -28.19
C ASN A 6 7.93 -0.30 -26.66
N THR A 7 7.08 0.55 -26.08
CA THR A 7 6.79 0.50 -24.63
C THR A 7 5.32 0.22 -24.40
N ILE A 8 5.01 -0.84 -23.67
CA ILE A 8 3.65 -1.16 -23.23
C ILE A 8 3.52 -0.74 -21.77
N THR A 9 2.51 0.08 -21.45
CA THR A 9 2.25 0.52 -20.07
C THR A 9 0.98 -0.14 -19.53
N TYR A 10 1.10 -0.83 -18.40
CA TYR A 10 -0.01 -1.38 -17.63
C TYR A 10 -0.30 -0.49 -16.42
N HIS A 11 -1.56 -0.11 -16.24
CA HIS A 11 -2.01 0.60 -15.03
C HIS A 11 -2.71 -0.39 -14.11
N LEU A 12 -2.20 -0.53 -12.88
CA LEU A 12 -2.75 -1.40 -11.86
C LEU A 12 -3.36 -0.55 -10.75
N LEU A 13 -4.67 -0.70 -10.55
CA LEU A 13 -5.34 -0.13 -9.39
C LEU A 13 -5.12 -1.06 -8.18
N VAL A 14 -4.57 -0.51 -7.11
CA VAL A 14 -4.30 -1.21 -5.86
C VAL A 14 -5.24 -0.65 -4.79
N PHE A 15 -6.28 -1.42 -4.47
CA PHE A 15 -7.24 -1.06 -3.43
C PHE A 15 -6.65 -1.38 -2.06
N LEU A 16 -6.42 -0.34 -1.27
CA LEU A 16 -6.00 -0.43 0.11
C LEU A 16 -7.21 -0.83 0.96
N GLN A 17 -6.99 -1.74 1.89
CA GLN A 17 -8.01 -2.16 2.84
C GLN A 17 -7.46 -1.96 4.25
N PRO A 18 -8.30 -1.55 5.20
CA PRO A 18 -7.86 -1.39 6.57
C PRO A 18 -7.44 -2.76 7.13
N PRO A 19 -6.35 -2.81 7.92
CA PRO A 19 -5.98 -4.03 8.61
C PRO A 19 -7.10 -4.46 9.56
N LEU A 20 -7.12 -5.74 9.93
CA LEU A 20 -8.14 -6.27 10.82
C LEU A 20 -8.25 -5.44 12.12
N GLY A 21 -9.48 -5.15 12.52
CA GLY A 21 -9.75 -4.33 13.71
C GLY A 21 -9.50 -2.84 13.49
N HIS A 22 -9.35 -2.40 12.24
CA HIS A 22 -9.27 -0.99 11.89
C HIS A 22 -10.30 -0.64 10.81
N SER A 23 -10.59 0.64 10.71
CA SER A 23 -11.36 1.22 9.61
C SER A 23 -10.69 2.47 9.05
N PHE A 24 -11.04 2.79 7.82
CA PHE A 24 -10.65 4.04 7.18
C PHE A 24 -11.79 5.04 7.34
N SER A 25 -11.46 6.21 7.87
CA SER A 25 -12.37 7.34 8.01
C SER A 25 -11.81 8.50 7.20
N LEU A 26 -12.63 9.08 6.33
CA LEU A 26 -12.29 10.33 5.67
C LEU A 26 -12.48 11.46 6.68
N GLU A 27 -11.44 12.25 6.94
CA GLU A 27 -11.55 13.46 7.73
C GLU A 27 -11.63 14.68 6.80
N PRO A 28 -12.51 15.66 7.09
CA PRO A 28 -12.49 16.93 6.38
C PRO A 28 -11.17 17.67 6.65
N ASP A 29 -10.75 18.52 5.71
CA ASP A 29 -9.60 19.38 5.91
C ASP A 29 -9.86 20.46 6.98
N THR A 30 -8.84 21.25 7.31
CA THR A 30 -8.93 22.32 8.33
C THR A 30 -10.00 23.37 8.01
N GLU A 31 -10.46 23.45 6.75
CA GLU A 31 -11.52 24.36 6.30
C GLU A 31 -12.89 23.68 6.22
N GLY A 32 -13.01 22.42 6.67
CA GLY A 32 -14.24 21.64 6.65
C GLY A 32 -14.61 21.08 5.28
N GLN A 33 -13.73 21.16 4.28
CA GLN A 33 -13.96 20.61 2.95
C GLN A 33 -13.53 19.15 2.89
N TRP A 34 -14.16 18.36 2.01
CA TRP A 34 -13.75 16.98 1.81
C TRP A 34 -12.49 16.92 0.94
N PRO A 35 -11.37 16.42 1.47
CA PRO A 35 -10.10 16.41 0.76
C PRO A 35 -10.06 15.38 -0.36
N ALA A 36 -9.48 15.77 -1.49
CA ALA A 36 -9.26 14.89 -2.64
C ALA A 36 -8.02 13.97 -2.48
N LYS A 37 -7.31 14.04 -1.35
CA LYS A 37 -6.01 13.38 -1.15
C LYS A 37 -6.08 12.28 -0.08
N PRO A 38 -5.38 11.14 -0.24
CA PRO A 38 -5.36 10.06 0.73
C PRO A 38 -4.80 10.44 2.12
N SER A 39 -4.03 11.52 2.23
CA SER A 39 -3.48 12.04 3.51
C SER A 39 -4.54 12.49 4.53
N SER A 40 -5.80 12.54 4.11
CA SER A 40 -6.96 12.83 4.94
C SER A 40 -7.64 11.60 5.50
N ILE A 41 -7.18 10.42 5.10
CA ILE A 41 -7.81 9.17 5.50
C ILE A 41 -7.15 8.74 6.79
N ARG A 42 -7.91 8.85 7.87
CA ARG A 42 -7.51 8.43 9.20
C ARG A 42 -7.79 6.95 9.37
N VAL A 43 -6.83 6.23 9.95
CA VAL A 43 -6.98 4.83 10.31
C VAL A 43 -7.41 4.76 11.78
N LEU A 44 -8.62 4.26 12.02
CA LEU A 44 -9.22 4.17 13.34
C LEU A 44 -9.17 2.72 13.84
N LEU A 45 -8.94 2.54 15.15
CA LEU A 45 -9.05 1.22 15.78
C LEU A 45 -10.50 0.95 16.15
N GLU A 46 -11.02 -0.21 15.74
CA GLU A 46 -12.38 -0.65 16.01
C GLU A 46 -12.43 -1.75 17.08
N CYS A 47 -13.48 -1.73 17.89
CA CYS A 47 -13.73 -2.78 18.85
C CYS A 47 -14.24 -4.05 18.15
N MET A 48 -13.50 -5.14 18.27
CA MET A 48 -13.85 -6.42 17.63
C MET A 48 -14.55 -7.41 18.57
N CYS A 49 -14.87 -7.03 19.82
CA CYS A 49 -15.40 -7.94 20.85
C CYS A 49 -16.70 -8.66 20.44
N LEU A 50 -17.63 -7.95 19.78
CA LEU A 50 -18.87 -8.56 19.30
C LEU A 50 -18.63 -9.60 18.19
N ARG A 51 -17.59 -9.39 17.38
CA ARG A 51 -17.18 -10.26 16.28
C ARG A 51 -16.36 -11.46 16.76
N GLU A 52 -15.65 -11.29 17.88
CA GLU A 52 -14.81 -12.31 18.53
C GLU A 52 -15.64 -13.41 19.21
N GLN A 53 -16.83 -13.09 19.74
CA GLN A 53 -17.73 -14.06 20.37
C GLN A 53 -18.21 -15.17 19.41
N LEU A 54 -18.20 -14.93 18.09
CA LEU A 54 -18.64 -15.90 17.08
C LEU A 54 -17.51 -16.78 16.53
N LEU A 55 -16.25 -16.31 16.58
CA LEU A 55 -15.12 -16.95 15.91
C LEU A 55 -14.10 -17.57 16.86
N GLY A 56 -14.20 -17.30 18.17
CA GLY A 56 -13.38 -17.92 19.20
C GLY A 56 -11.89 -17.59 19.09
N GLY A 57 -11.36 -16.85 20.07
CA GLY A 57 -9.91 -16.83 20.32
C GLY A 57 -9.10 -15.69 19.70
N ARG A 58 -9.64 -14.47 19.63
CA ARG A 58 -8.83 -13.26 19.44
C ARG A 58 -9.15 -12.24 20.53
N GLN A 59 -8.13 -11.51 20.98
CA GLN A 59 -8.25 -10.46 21.98
C GLN A 59 -8.44 -9.12 21.27
N CYS A 60 -9.51 -8.41 21.60
CA CYS A 60 -9.76 -7.08 21.08
C CYS A 60 -8.63 -6.12 21.43
N PHE A 61 -8.02 -5.52 20.42
CA PHE A 61 -6.92 -4.56 20.56
C PHE A 61 -7.27 -3.33 21.39
N LEU A 62 -8.54 -2.90 21.36
CA LEU A 62 -9.02 -1.74 22.10
C LEU A 62 -9.09 -2.01 23.62
N HIS A 63 -9.43 -3.24 24.02
CA HIS A 63 -9.56 -3.62 25.43
C HIS A 63 -8.33 -4.33 25.98
N HIS A 64 -7.43 -4.82 25.12
CA HIS A 64 -6.19 -5.49 25.49
C HIS A 64 -5.01 -4.94 24.66
N PRO A 65 -4.64 -3.65 24.87
CA PRO A 65 -3.60 -2.99 24.09
C PRO A 65 -2.22 -3.66 24.22
N ASP A 66 -1.96 -4.37 25.32
CA ASP A 66 -0.70 -5.09 25.57
C ASP A 66 -0.63 -6.49 24.94
N SER A 67 -1.66 -6.95 24.25
CA SER A 67 -1.63 -8.25 23.59
C SER A 67 -0.54 -8.31 22.52
N LYS A 68 0.23 -9.41 22.47
CA LYS A 68 1.30 -9.61 21.47
C LYS A 68 0.80 -9.44 20.02
N LEU A 69 -0.48 -9.73 19.77
CA LEU A 69 -1.13 -9.57 18.47
C LEU A 69 -1.35 -8.09 18.11
N ALA A 70 -1.76 -7.24 19.06
CA ALA A 70 -1.90 -5.78 18.85
C ALA A 70 -0.56 -5.16 18.45
N ARG A 71 0.49 -5.59 19.16
CA ARG A 71 1.87 -5.09 19.03
C ARG A 71 2.62 -5.60 17.80
N ASN A 72 2.14 -6.66 17.15
CA ASN A 72 2.84 -7.26 16.01
C ASN A 72 2.17 -6.96 14.66
N GLN A 73 0.84 -6.94 14.58
CA GLN A 73 0.13 -6.79 13.29
C GLN A 73 -0.37 -5.37 13.03
N GLY A 74 -1.00 -4.72 14.02
CA GLY A 74 -1.54 -3.36 13.85
C GLY A 74 -0.46 -2.28 13.94
N SER A 75 0.38 -2.33 14.98
CA SER A 75 1.37 -1.25 15.21
C SER A 75 2.47 -1.19 14.15
N ASN A 76 2.93 -2.32 13.62
CA ASN A 76 3.99 -2.33 12.60
C ASN A 76 3.47 -1.74 11.28
N ILE A 77 2.28 -2.15 10.82
CA ILE A 77 1.78 -1.69 9.52
C ILE A 77 1.35 -0.22 9.57
N LEU A 78 0.76 0.22 10.68
CA LEU A 78 0.44 1.64 10.88
C LEU A 78 1.71 2.48 10.96
N HIS A 79 2.73 2.04 11.68
CA HIS A 79 4.00 2.76 11.73
C HIS A 79 4.68 2.83 10.34
N THR A 80 4.58 1.77 9.55
CA THR A 80 5.17 1.71 8.21
C THR A 80 4.40 2.53 7.18
N LEU A 81 3.07 2.60 7.24
CA LEU A 81 2.23 3.17 6.18
C LEU A 81 1.51 4.48 6.57
N CYS A 82 1.55 4.86 7.85
CA CYS A 82 0.84 6.04 8.35
C CYS A 82 1.79 7.07 8.98
N THR A 83 1.33 8.31 9.05
CA THR A 83 1.90 9.40 9.84
C THR A 83 0.78 9.94 10.74
N ASP A 84 1.00 9.92 12.06
CA ASP A 84 0.00 10.33 13.07
C ASP A 84 -1.39 9.69 12.92
N SER A 85 -1.42 8.41 12.53
CA SER A 85 -2.63 7.62 12.21
C SER A 85 -3.36 8.00 10.91
N PHE A 86 -2.78 8.82 10.05
CA PHE A 86 -3.28 9.08 8.69
C PHE A 86 -2.48 8.29 7.67
N LEU A 87 -3.13 7.77 6.63
CA LEU A 87 -2.45 7.11 5.52
C LEU A 87 -1.47 8.09 4.87
N ASP A 88 -0.21 7.65 4.74
CA ASP A 88 0.86 8.46 4.17
C ASP A 88 1.23 7.87 2.80
N MET A 89 0.84 8.58 1.74
CA MET A 89 1.02 8.09 0.37
C MET A 89 2.49 7.91 0.00
N GLU A 90 3.39 8.74 0.52
CA GLU A 90 4.82 8.60 0.25
C GLU A 90 5.37 7.34 0.90
N LYS A 91 4.99 7.08 2.15
CA LYS A 91 5.34 5.84 2.86
C LYS A 91 4.77 4.61 2.15
N ILE A 92 3.52 4.66 1.69
CA ILE A 92 2.87 3.57 0.96
C ILE A 92 3.59 3.28 -0.35
N ILE A 93 3.93 4.32 -1.13
CA ILE A 93 4.70 4.16 -2.39
C ILE A 93 6.06 3.54 -2.09
N CYS A 94 6.79 4.07 -1.10
CA CYS A 94 8.10 3.56 -0.71
C CYS A 94 8.04 2.09 -0.28
N TRP A 95 7.08 1.75 0.58
CA TRP A 95 6.85 0.39 1.03
C TRP A 95 6.54 -0.55 -0.14
N ALA A 96 5.66 -0.16 -1.06
CA ALA A 96 5.33 -0.95 -2.23
C ALA A 96 6.53 -1.15 -3.16
N GLN A 97 7.36 -0.13 -3.37
CA GLN A 97 8.60 -0.24 -4.15
C GLN A 97 9.54 -1.29 -3.55
N VAL A 98 9.73 -1.27 -2.24
CA VAL A 98 10.57 -2.25 -1.53
C VAL A 98 9.97 -3.64 -1.62
N LEU A 99 8.66 -3.78 -1.42
CA LEU A 99 7.95 -5.05 -1.50
C LEU A 99 8.08 -5.67 -2.91
N VAL A 100 7.77 -4.92 -3.95
CA VAL A 100 7.82 -5.41 -5.34
C VAL A 100 9.24 -5.77 -5.73
N ARG A 101 10.25 -4.95 -5.38
CA ARG A 101 11.66 -5.29 -5.61
C ARG A 101 12.05 -6.59 -4.92
N SER A 102 11.66 -6.76 -3.66
CA SER A 102 11.99 -7.95 -2.87
C SER A 102 11.31 -9.20 -3.43
N ALA A 103 10.03 -9.10 -3.79
CA ALA A 103 9.27 -10.17 -4.41
C ALA A 103 9.82 -10.52 -5.80
N TRP A 104 10.24 -9.53 -6.59
CA TRP A 104 10.82 -9.76 -7.91
C TRP A 104 12.04 -10.68 -7.85
N GLN A 105 12.93 -10.51 -6.88
CA GLN A 105 14.12 -11.37 -6.70
C GLN A 105 13.78 -12.84 -6.44
N LEU A 106 12.54 -13.15 -6.04
CA LEU A 106 12.07 -14.51 -5.80
C LEU A 106 11.41 -15.14 -7.04
N LEU A 107 11.17 -14.37 -8.09
CA LEU A 107 10.55 -14.85 -9.32
C LEU A 107 11.63 -15.36 -10.30
N PRO A 108 11.38 -16.48 -11.00
CA PRO A 108 12.30 -16.99 -12.02
C PRO A 108 12.63 -15.98 -13.12
N GLU A 109 11.69 -15.09 -13.43
CA GLU A 109 11.85 -14.05 -14.46
C GLU A 109 12.92 -13.01 -14.13
N SER A 110 13.30 -12.87 -12.85
CA SER A 110 14.36 -11.94 -12.45
C SER A 110 15.74 -12.30 -13.01
N HIS A 111 15.96 -13.56 -13.40
CA HIS A 111 17.19 -14.00 -14.05
C HIS A 111 17.29 -13.55 -15.50
N HIS A 112 16.16 -13.23 -16.15
CA HIS A 112 16.09 -12.93 -17.58
C HIS A 112 15.74 -11.46 -17.85
N CYS A 113 15.13 -10.78 -16.87
CA CYS A 113 14.64 -9.42 -17.01
C CYS A 113 14.99 -8.58 -15.78
N GLN A 114 15.38 -7.32 -16.02
CA GLN A 114 15.69 -6.37 -14.97
C GLN A 114 14.47 -5.53 -14.62
N LEU A 115 14.10 -5.50 -13.35
CA LEU A 115 13.11 -4.58 -12.81
C LEU A 115 13.80 -3.28 -12.34
N THR A 116 13.41 -2.16 -12.92
CA THR A 116 13.86 -0.81 -12.54
C THR A 116 12.69 0.00 -11.99
N VAL A 117 12.88 0.68 -10.86
CA VAL A 117 11.88 1.64 -10.37
C VAL A 117 12.12 2.97 -11.06
N LEU A 118 11.05 3.54 -11.61
CA LEU A 118 11.08 4.84 -12.26
C LEU A 118 10.66 5.94 -11.27
N PRO A 119 11.21 7.16 -11.37
CA PRO A 119 10.79 8.28 -10.56
C PRO A 119 9.31 8.62 -10.83
N SER A 120 8.53 8.75 -9.76
CA SER A 120 7.16 9.25 -9.80
C SER A 120 6.82 9.85 -8.44
N SER A 121 6.05 10.94 -8.45
CA SER A 121 5.60 11.65 -7.25
C SER A 121 4.22 11.20 -6.75
N GLN A 122 3.46 10.47 -7.57
CA GLN A 122 2.04 10.16 -7.29
C GLN A 122 1.71 8.67 -7.41
N SER A 123 2.63 7.86 -7.94
CA SER A 123 2.39 6.47 -8.27
C SER A 123 3.66 5.65 -8.09
N CYS A 124 3.52 4.34 -8.09
CA CYS A 124 4.68 3.45 -8.08
C CYS A 124 4.90 2.89 -9.48
N ARG A 125 5.96 3.36 -10.16
CA ARG A 125 6.27 2.97 -11.54
C ARG A 125 7.46 2.02 -11.60
N PHE A 126 7.29 0.95 -12.35
CA PHE A 126 8.32 -0.03 -12.64
C PHE A 126 8.47 -0.21 -14.14
N GLN A 127 9.70 -0.49 -14.57
CA GLN A 127 10.02 -0.90 -15.92
C GLN A 127 10.73 -2.24 -15.88
N LEU A 128 10.24 -3.18 -16.70
CA LEU A 128 10.92 -4.42 -17.03
C LEU A 128 11.70 -4.21 -18.31
N THR A 129 13.02 -4.28 -18.20
CA THR A 129 13.92 -4.30 -19.34
C THR A 129 14.28 -5.76 -19.63
N THR A 130 13.96 -6.18 -20.85
CA THR A 130 14.14 -7.54 -21.34
C THR A 130 15.13 -7.52 -22.51
N THR A 131 15.58 -8.68 -22.97
CA THR A 131 16.37 -8.80 -24.21
C THR A 131 15.54 -8.51 -25.47
N SER A 132 14.22 -8.45 -25.35
CA SER A 132 13.35 -8.02 -26.43
C SER A 132 13.47 -6.51 -26.67
N ARG A 133 13.08 -6.04 -27.87
CA ARG A 133 13.01 -4.61 -28.16
C ARG A 133 11.83 -3.91 -27.46
N ILE A 134 11.05 -4.61 -26.63
CA ILE A 134 9.87 -4.09 -25.94
C ILE A 134 10.20 -3.82 -24.48
N ASN A 135 9.93 -2.60 -24.04
CA ASN A 135 9.91 -2.22 -22.63
C ASN A 135 8.50 -2.42 -22.08
N ILE A 136 8.39 -3.04 -20.91
CA ILE A 136 7.10 -3.14 -20.22
C ILE A 136 7.16 -2.23 -19.01
N CYS A 137 6.23 -1.30 -18.93
CA CYS A 137 6.05 -0.42 -17.80
C CYS A 137 4.81 -0.84 -17.01
N THR A 138 4.88 -0.80 -15.69
CA THR A 138 3.74 -0.98 -14.81
C THR A 138 3.66 0.20 -13.87
N GLU A 139 2.50 0.82 -13.81
CA GLU A 139 2.19 1.91 -12.89
C GLU A 139 1.12 1.45 -11.90
N MET A 140 1.49 1.38 -10.62
CA MET A 140 0.55 1.10 -9.54
C MET A 140 -0.02 2.40 -9.00
N ILE A 141 -1.34 2.49 -8.99
CA ILE A 141 -2.12 3.62 -8.49
C ILE A 141 -2.89 3.11 -7.28
N PHE A 142 -2.66 3.72 -6.12
CA PHE A 142 -3.27 3.30 -4.88
C PHE A 142 -4.59 4.02 -4.68
N VAL A 143 -5.62 3.27 -4.32
CA VAL A 143 -6.98 3.74 -4.10
C VAL A 143 -7.41 3.24 -2.73
N VAL A 144 -8.16 4.05 -1.99
CA VAL A 144 -8.70 3.71 -0.67
C VAL A 144 -10.21 3.65 -0.75
#